data_AF-A0A1G3UGT1-F1
#
_entry.id   AF-A0A1G3UGT1-F1
#
_cell.length_a   1.000
_cell.length_b   1.000
_cell.length_c   1.000
_cell.angle_alpha   90.00
_cell.angle_beta   90.00
_cell.angle_gamma   90.00
#
_symmetry.space_group_name_H-M   'P 1'
#
loop_
_entity.id
_entity.type
_entity.pdbx_description
1 polymer ?
#
loop_
_entity_poly.entity_id
_entity_poly.type
_entity_poly.pdbx_seq_one_letter_code
_entity_poly.pdbx_strand_id
1 'polypeptide(L)'
;MKYSRAFTMIELIFVIVVLGILAAVALPKFSDTRVQADIAKGRADIATIRAAIVNERQTQVIKGISTYITKLSPSTSSTTLFTGDGGTRTLLTYGIKAGTSSGYWAITSDTVYTYNINGSTNTFTYTPNDGKFMCTSGSECSQLTD
;
A
#
# COMPACT_ATOMS: atom_id res chain seq x y z
N MET A 1 -0.21 61.82 4.39
CA MET A 1 -1.23 60.82 4.75
C MET A 1 -1.05 59.61 3.84
N LYS A 2 -0.86 58.42 4.41
CA LYS A 2 -0.52 57.19 3.66
C LYS A 2 -1.83 56.54 3.22
N TYR A 3 -2.11 56.52 1.92
CA TYR A 3 -3.31 55.85 1.37
C TYR A 3 -3.11 54.33 1.41
N SER A 4 -3.79 53.65 2.33
CA SER A 4 -3.94 52.20 2.30
C SER A 4 -4.88 51.85 1.16
N ARG A 5 -4.38 51.24 0.08
CA ARG A 5 -5.23 50.71 -0.99
C ARG A 5 -6.00 49.52 -0.43
N ALA A 6 -7.31 49.69 -0.24
CA ALA A 6 -8.21 48.60 0.07
C ALA A 6 -8.46 47.78 -1.20
N PHE A 7 -8.49 46.46 -1.06
CA PHE A 7 -8.79 45.51 -2.15
C PHE A 7 -10.23 45.74 -2.63
N THR A 8 -10.48 45.77 -3.94
CA THR A 8 -11.85 45.95 -4.45
C THR A 8 -12.64 44.65 -4.37
N MET A 9 -13.96 44.75 -4.19
CA MET A 9 -14.81 43.54 -4.24
C MET A 9 -14.73 42.83 -5.59
N ILE A 10 -14.56 43.57 -6.68
CA ILE A 10 -14.47 42.99 -8.03
C ILE A 10 -13.20 42.17 -8.22
N GLU A 11 -12.06 42.61 -7.67
CA GLU A 11 -10.83 41.81 -7.69
C GLU A 11 -10.99 40.50 -6.91
N LEU A 12 -11.69 40.54 -5.77
CA LEU A 12 -11.92 39.33 -4.98
C LEU A 12 -12.85 38.35 -5.71
N ILE A 13 -13.90 38.87 -6.37
CA ILE A 13 -14.82 38.07 -7.19
C ILE A 13 -14.09 37.43 -8.39
N PHE A 14 -13.22 38.18 -9.06
CA PHE A 14 -12.46 37.63 -10.18
C PHE A 14 -11.53 36.49 -9.74
N VAL A 15 -10.86 36.65 -8.59
CA VAL A 15 -9.97 35.61 -8.03
C VAL A 15 -10.72 34.33 -7.70
N ILE A 16 -11.88 34.41 -7.04
CA ILE A 16 -12.66 33.19 -6.71
C ILE A 16 -13.19 32.49 -7.95
N VAL A 17 -13.54 33.24 -9.02
CA VAL A 17 -14.00 32.67 -10.28
C VAL A 17 -12.86 31.90 -10.97
N VAL A 18 -11.67 32.50 -11.05
CA VAL A 18 -10.50 31.83 -11.62
C VAL A 18 -10.12 30.59 -10.81
N LEU A 19 -10.10 30.68 -9.47
CA LEU A 19 -9.86 29.53 -8.60
C LEU A 19 -10.93 28.43 -8.77
N GLY A 20 -12.20 28.80 -8.98
CA GLY A 20 -13.29 27.86 -9.24
C GLY A 20 -13.09 27.06 -10.53
N ILE A 21 -12.69 27.72 -11.62
CA ILE A 21 -12.41 27.06 -12.91
C ILE A 21 -11.21 26.12 -12.79
N LEU A 22 -10.12 26.57 -12.14
CA LEU A 22 -8.93 25.74 -11.93
C LEU A 22 -9.22 24.52 -11.06
N ALA A 23 -10.01 24.68 -10.00
CA ALA A 23 -10.41 23.59 -9.12
C ALA A 23 -11.25 22.53 -9.85
N ALA A 24 -12.19 22.96 -10.70
CA ALA A 24 -13.06 22.04 -11.45
C ALA A 24 -12.28 21.09 -12.38
N VAL A 25 -11.19 21.55 -12.99
CA VAL A 25 -10.35 20.72 -13.89
C VAL A 25 -9.31 19.92 -13.10
N ALA A 26 -8.77 20.47 -12.01
CA ALA A 26 -7.71 19.81 -11.24
C ALA A 26 -8.21 18.63 -10.40
N LEU A 27 -9.35 18.78 -9.72
CA LEU A 27 -9.90 17.77 -8.80
C LEU A 27 -10.07 16.37 -9.42
N PRO A 28 -10.70 16.18 -10.60
CA PRO A 28 -10.87 14.85 -11.18
C PRO A 28 -9.52 14.19 -11.51
N LYS A 29 -8.57 14.94 -12.08
CA LYS A 29 -7.23 14.41 -12.39
C LYS A 29 -6.43 14.02 -11.13
N PHE A 30 -6.58 14.77 -10.05
CA PHE A 30 -5.93 14.44 -8.77
C PHE A 30 -6.48 13.16 -8.14
N SER A 31 -7.75 12.83 -8.37
CA SER A 31 -8.32 11.55 -7.89
C SER A 31 -7.70 10.36 -8.62
N ASP A 32 -7.68 10.39 -9.95
CA ASP A 32 -7.17 9.27 -10.75
C ASP A 32 -5.67 9.03 -10.53
N THR A 33 -4.88 10.10 -10.43
CA THR A 33 -3.44 10.00 -10.15
C THR A 33 -3.14 9.38 -8.79
N ARG A 34 -3.99 9.62 -7.76
CA ARG A 34 -3.86 8.94 -6.47
C ARG A 34 -4.11 7.44 -6.57
N VAL A 35 -5.13 7.03 -7.32
CA VAL A 35 -5.43 5.61 -7.53
C VAL A 35 -4.27 4.91 -8.24
N GLN A 36 -3.70 5.53 -9.28
CA GLN A 36 -2.54 4.99 -9.98
C GLN A 36 -1.29 4.92 -9.09
N ALA A 37 -1.10 5.91 -8.20
CA ALA A 37 -0.01 5.89 -7.23
C ALA A 37 -0.18 4.74 -6.21
N ASP A 38 -1.40 4.48 -5.76
CA ASP A 38 -1.70 3.35 -4.87
C ASP A 38 -1.44 2.01 -5.58
N ILE A 39 -1.88 1.85 -6.84
CA ILE A 39 -1.58 0.63 -7.62
C ILE A 39 -0.07 0.43 -7.77
N ALA A 40 0.67 1.48 -8.17
CA ALA A 40 2.11 1.40 -8.35
C ALA A 40 2.85 1.05 -7.03
N LYS A 41 2.41 1.64 -5.91
CA LYS A 41 2.92 1.29 -4.58
C LYS A 41 2.63 -0.17 -4.24
N GLY A 42 1.40 -0.62 -4.46
CA GLY A 42 1.00 -2.01 -4.22
C GLY A 42 1.86 -3.00 -5.01
N ARG A 43 2.11 -2.75 -6.31
CA ARG A 43 3.02 -3.56 -7.13
C ARG A 43 4.43 -3.62 -6.55
N ALA A 44 4.97 -2.48 -6.16
CA ALA A 44 6.32 -2.39 -5.57
C ALA A 44 6.40 -3.16 -4.24
N ASP A 45 5.38 -3.02 -3.39
CA ASP A 45 5.26 -3.76 -2.12
C ASP A 45 5.20 -5.27 -2.37
N ILE A 46 4.36 -5.74 -3.31
CA ILE A 46 4.23 -7.16 -3.67
C ILE A 46 5.55 -7.73 -4.16
N ALA A 47 6.24 -7.02 -5.05
CA ALA A 47 7.55 -7.44 -5.55
C ALA A 47 8.56 -7.57 -4.41
N THR A 48 8.57 -6.60 -3.49
CA THR A 48 9.44 -6.59 -2.31
C THR A 48 9.13 -7.75 -1.37
N ILE A 49 7.84 -8.02 -1.09
CA ILE A 49 7.39 -9.13 -0.25
C ILE A 49 7.81 -10.48 -0.86
N ARG A 50 7.55 -10.68 -2.17
CA ARG A 50 7.94 -11.91 -2.87
C ARG A 50 9.45 -12.13 -2.86
N ALA A 51 10.22 -11.07 -3.11
CA ALA A 51 11.68 -11.13 -3.03
C ALA A 51 12.17 -11.48 -1.61
N ALA A 52 11.55 -10.89 -0.58
CA ALA A 52 11.88 -11.17 0.82
C ALA A 52 11.58 -12.62 1.20
N ILE A 53 10.45 -13.20 0.75
CA ILE A 53 10.14 -14.62 0.97
C ILE A 53 11.21 -15.52 0.35
N VAL A 54 11.64 -15.24 -0.89
CA VAL A 54 12.68 -16.02 -1.57
C VAL A 54 14.04 -15.87 -0.87
N ASN A 55 14.40 -14.67 -0.44
CA ASN A 55 15.67 -14.42 0.26
C ASN A 55 15.70 -15.11 1.64
N GLU A 56 14.59 -15.05 2.38
CA GLU A 56 14.41 -15.78 3.63
C GLU A 56 14.57 -17.28 3.39
N ARG A 57 13.90 -17.82 2.35
CA ARG A 57 14.02 -19.22 1.96
C ARG A 57 15.46 -19.63 1.69
N GLN A 58 16.22 -18.83 0.95
CA GLN A 58 17.64 -19.10 0.66
C GLN A 58 18.47 -19.16 1.94
N THR A 59 18.25 -18.20 2.85
CA THR A 59 18.96 -18.15 4.14
C THR A 59 18.67 -19.40 4.99
N GLN A 60 17.43 -19.88 5.01
CA GLN A 60 17.05 -21.05 5.81
C GLN A 60 17.58 -22.37 5.23
N VAL A 61 17.63 -22.50 3.91
CA VAL A 61 18.21 -23.68 3.26
C VAL A 61 19.69 -23.82 3.65
N ILE A 62 20.44 -22.72 3.72
CA ILE A 62 21.84 -22.72 4.18
C ILE A 62 21.96 -23.16 5.65
N LYS A 63 20.96 -22.83 6.48
CA LYS A 63 20.86 -23.27 7.88
C LYS A 63 20.35 -24.72 8.03
N GLY A 64 20.10 -25.44 6.94
CA GLY A 64 19.57 -26.81 6.96
C GLY A 64 18.06 -26.91 7.20
N ILE A 65 17.33 -25.79 7.17
CA ILE A 65 15.88 -25.74 7.38
C ILE A 65 15.18 -25.72 6.01
N SER A 66 14.46 -26.80 5.69
CA SER A 66 13.81 -26.99 4.39
C SER A 66 12.37 -26.47 4.30
N THR A 67 11.84 -25.83 5.34
CA THR A 67 10.48 -25.27 5.36
C THR A 67 10.46 -23.79 4.99
N TYR A 68 9.40 -23.34 4.31
CA TYR A 68 9.11 -21.91 4.18
C TYR A 68 8.65 -21.33 5.51
N ILE A 69 8.71 -20.01 5.63
CA ILE A 69 8.19 -19.32 6.80
C ILE A 69 6.68 -19.57 6.90
N THR A 70 6.15 -19.72 8.10
CA THR A 70 4.74 -20.08 8.31
C THR A 70 3.81 -18.88 8.30
N LYS A 71 4.33 -17.69 8.64
CA LYS A 71 3.61 -16.43 8.69
C LYS A 71 4.53 -15.31 8.20
N LEU A 72 3.99 -14.32 7.52
CA LEU A 72 4.78 -13.19 7.03
C LEU A 72 4.83 -12.02 8.02
N SER A 73 3.90 -11.97 8.99
CA SER A 73 3.84 -10.92 10.00
C SER A 73 3.74 -11.51 11.42
N PRO A 74 4.20 -10.79 12.46
CA PRO A 74 4.29 -11.31 13.82
C PRO A 74 2.93 -11.68 14.44
N SER A 75 1.90 -10.90 14.13
CA SER A 75 0.54 -11.12 14.61
C SER A 75 -0.48 -10.41 13.73
N THR A 76 -1.75 -10.79 13.87
CA THR A 76 -2.90 -10.14 13.22
C THR A 76 -3.20 -8.73 13.75
N SER A 77 -2.53 -8.30 14.83
CA SER A 77 -2.68 -6.95 15.40
C SER A 77 -1.42 -6.09 15.22
N SER A 78 -0.49 -6.52 14.35
CA SER A 78 0.76 -5.77 14.14
C SER A 78 0.52 -4.44 13.42
N THR A 79 1.20 -3.38 13.88
CA THR A 79 1.22 -2.07 13.21
C THR A 79 2.20 -2.01 12.05
N THR A 80 3.10 -3.00 11.95
CA THR A 80 4.06 -3.19 10.87
C THR A 80 3.99 -4.62 10.35
N LEU A 81 3.77 -4.78 9.06
CA LEU A 81 3.56 -6.06 8.39
C LEU A 81 4.84 -6.51 7.68
N PHE A 82 4.88 -7.80 7.37
CA PHE A 82 5.94 -8.43 6.56
C PHE A 82 7.33 -8.41 7.22
N THR A 83 7.40 -8.30 8.55
CA THR A 83 8.68 -8.33 9.29
C THR A 83 9.16 -9.74 9.61
N GLY A 84 8.32 -10.77 9.42
CA GLY A 84 8.64 -12.16 9.72
C GLY A 84 7.60 -12.83 10.62
N ASP A 85 7.96 -13.97 11.21
CA ASP A 85 7.05 -14.80 12.02
C ASP A 85 6.86 -14.30 13.47
N GLY A 86 7.50 -13.18 13.83
CA GLY A 86 7.53 -12.68 15.21
C GLY A 86 8.45 -13.48 16.15
N GLY A 87 9.20 -14.43 15.62
CA GLY A 87 10.14 -15.26 16.35
C GLY A 87 11.54 -15.17 15.75
N THR A 88 12.02 -16.28 15.18
CA THR A 88 13.41 -16.42 14.73
C THR A 88 13.60 -16.14 13.24
N ARG A 89 12.51 -16.05 12.47
CA ARG A 89 12.56 -15.87 11.02
C ARG A 89 12.07 -14.48 10.66
N THR A 90 12.99 -13.68 10.12
CA THR A 90 12.75 -12.29 9.72
C THR A 90 12.59 -12.19 8.21
N LEU A 91 11.70 -11.32 7.72
CA LEU A 91 11.56 -10.99 6.30
C LEU A 91 12.12 -9.60 6.00
N LEU A 92 11.30 -8.56 6.19
CA LEU A 92 11.72 -7.18 6.00
C LEU A 92 12.29 -6.63 7.30
N THR A 93 13.49 -6.06 7.24
CA THR A 93 14.06 -5.29 8.35
C THR A 93 13.20 -4.08 8.69
N TYR A 94 12.62 -3.45 7.66
CA TYR A 94 11.66 -2.36 7.78
C TYR A 94 10.31 -2.82 7.24
N GLY A 95 9.38 -3.13 8.15
CA GLY A 95 8.05 -3.60 7.80
C GLY A 95 7.18 -2.53 7.14
N ILE A 96 6.14 -2.97 6.45
CA ILE A 96 5.18 -2.08 5.80
C ILE A 96 4.14 -1.64 6.84
N LYS A 97 3.91 -0.33 6.96
CA LYS A 97 2.93 0.20 7.91
C LYS A 97 1.53 -0.36 7.62
N ALA A 98 0.90 -0.92 8.65
CA ALA A 98 -0.47 -1.41 8.57
C ALA A 98 -1.49 -0.26 8.50
N GLY A 99 -2.60 -0.49 7.80
CA GLY A 99 -3.74 0.41 7.73
C GLY A 99 -4.85 -0.13 6.84
N THR A 100 -6.05 0.43 6.98
CA THR A 100 -7.24 0.03 6.19
C THR A 100 -7.62 1.06 5.13
N SER A 101 -6.91 2.18 5.05
CA SER A 101 -7.12 3.20 4.02
C SER A 101 -6.54 2.77 2.66
N SER A 102 -6.90 3.50 1.60
CA SER A 102 -6.31 3.31 0.27
C SER A 102 -4.78 3.39 0.32
N GLY A 103 -4.11 2.47 -0.36
CA GLY A 103 -2.65 2.39 -0.43
C GLY A 103 -1.99 1.73 0.77
N TYR A 104 -2.76 1.16 1.71
CA TYR A 104 -2.24 0.44 2.87
C TYR A 104 -2.53 -1.05 2.82
N TRP A 105 -1.66 -1.80 3.49
CA TRP A 105 -1.83 -3.22 3.76
C TRP A 105 -2.46 -3.42 5.13
N ALA A 106 -3.35 -4.40 5.22
CA ALA A 106 -3.87 -4.94 6.47
C ALA A 106 -3.69 -6.46 6.51
N ILE A 107 -3.81 -7.02 7.69
CA ILE A 107 -3.76 -8.46 7.93
C ILE A 107 -5.11 -8.90 8.50
N THR A 108 -5.64 -10.01 8.00
CA THR A 108 -6.93 -10.59 8.44
C THR A 108 -6.71 -11.93 9.14
N SER A 109 -5.69 -12.68 8.73
CA SER A 109 -5.20 -13.87 9.42
C SER A 109 -3.70 -14.00 9.18
N ASP A 110 -3.04 -14.96 9.84
CA ASP A 110 -1.59 -15.19 9.71
C ASP A 110 -1.06 -15.27 8.27
N THR A 111 -1.91 -15.74 7.35
CA THR A 111 -1.60 -15.95 5.93
C THR A 111 -2.43 -15.09 4.98
N VAL A 112 -3.39 -14.31 5.47
CA VAL A 112 -4.30 -13.51 4.63
C VAL A 112 -4.10 -12.03 4.90
N TYR A 113 -3.80 -11.32 3.82
CA TYR A 113 -3.50 -9.90 3.79
C TYR A 113 -4.49 -9.20 2.86
N THR A 114 -4.76 -7.93 3.11
CA THR A 114 -5.62 -7.12 2.24
C THR A 114 -4.92 -5.83 1.84
N TYR A 115 -5.12 -5.43 0.60
CA TYR A 115 -4.63 -4.18 0.03
C TYR A 115 -5.81 -3.39 -0.53
N ASN A 116 -6.05 -2.21 0.04
CA ASN A 116 -7.21 -1.40 -0.30
C ASN A 116 -6.83 -0.34 -1.35
N ILE A 117 -7.64 -0.21 -2.38
CA ILE A 117 -7.50 0.79 -3.44
C ILE A 117 -8.87 1.41 -3.69
N ASN A 118 -9.01 2.71 -3.41
CA ASN A 118 -10.23 3.49 -3.68
C ASN A 118 -11.54 2.82 -3.21
N GLY A 119 -11.51 2.18 -2.03
CA GLY A 119 -12.66 1.47 -1.46
C GLY A 119 -12.84 0.01 -1.95
N SER A 120 -12.05 -0.46 -2.91
CA SER A 120 -11.96 -1.87 -3.29
C SER A 120 -10.92 -2.59 -2.45
N THR A 121 -11.28 -3.74 -1.89
CA THR A 121 -10.40 -4.58 -1.07
C THR A 121 -9.86 -5.74 -1.92
N ASN A 122 -8.54 -5.79 -2.08
CA ASN A 122 -7.87 -6.89 -2.77
C ASN A 122 -7.20 -7.80 -1.75
N THR A 123 -7.57 -9.08 -1.73
CA THR A 123 -7.07 -10.07 -0.79
C THR A 123 -5.88 -10.80 -1.38
N PHE A 124 -4.81 -10.88 -0.61
CA PHE A 124 -3.62 -11.67 -0.89
C PHE A 124 -3.51 -12.81 0.11
N THR A 125 -3.21 -14.00 -0.40
CA THR A 125 -2.99 -15.18 0.41
C THR A 125 -1.57 -15.66 0.24
N TYR A 126 -0.90 -15.83 1.38
CA TYR A 126 0.37 -16.52 1.50
C TYR A 126 0.13 -18.01 1.70
N THR A 127 0.81 -18.86 0.93
CA THR A 127 0.74 -20.32 1.08
C THR A 127 2.08 -20.84 1.62
N PRO A 128 2.17 -21.19 2.91
CA PRO A 128 3.44 -21.64 3.52
C PRO A 128 4.00 -22.94 2.95
N ASN A 129 3.21 -23.74 2.22
CA ASN A 129 3.68 -25.00 1.67
C ASN A 129 4.62 -24.79 0.47
N ASP A 130 4.41 -23.74 -0.32
CA ASP A 130 5.18 -23.44 -1.53
C ASP A 130 5.76 -22.02 -1.55
N GLY A 131 5.54 -21.23 -0.50
CA GLY A 131 6.07 -19.89 -0.35
C GLY A 131 5.42 -18.85 -1.27
N LYS A 132 4.27 -19.16 -1.89
CA LYS A 132 3.63 -18.24 -2.83
C LYS A 132 2.82 -17.16 -2.12
N PHE A 133 2.92 -15.93 -2.62
CA PHE A 133 2.12 -14.79 -2.21
C PHE A 133 1.32 -14.26 -3.42
N MET A 134 0.02 -14.56 -3.43
CA MET A 134 -0.85 -14.38 -4.59
C MET A 134 -2.11 -13.60 -4.24
N CYS A 135 -2.57 -12.76 -5.17
CA CYS A 135 -3.90 -12.15 -5.08
C CYS A 135 -4.96 -13.23 -5.30
N THR A 136 -5.85 -13.43 -4.35
CA THR A 136 -6.88 -14.48 -4.38
C THR A 136 -8.29 -13.93 -4.61
N SER A 137 -8.53 -12.65 -4.31
CA SER A 137 -9.79 -11.97 -4.64
C SER A 137 -9.61 -10.45 -4.72
N GLY A 138 -10.43 -9.77 -5.51
CA GLY A 138 -10.38 -8.31 -5.67
C GLY A 138 -10.52 -7.89 -7.14
N SER A 139 -11.02 -6.66 -7.36
CA SER A 139 -11.20 -6.12 -8.72
C SER A 139 -9.90 -5.72 -9.39
N GLU A 140 -8.88 -5.37 -8.60
CA GLU A 140 -7.60 -4.83 -9.08
C GLU A 140 -6.47 -5.86 -9.04
N CYS A 141 -6.77 -7.16 -8.84
CA CYS A 141 -5.74 -8.19 -8.73
C CYS A 141 -4.82 -8.24 -9.95
N SER A 142 -5.35 -8.21 -11.17
CA SER A 142 -4.53 -8.19 -12.40
C SER A 142 -3.63 -6.95 -12.43
N GLN A 143 -4.19 -5.79 -12.14
CA GLN A 143 -3.45 -4.54 -12.06
C GLN A 143 -2.41 -4.51 -10.93
N LEU A 144 -2.46 -5.40 -9.95
CA LEU A 144 -1.46 -5.47 -8.88
C LEU A 144 -0.39 -6.53 -9.14
N THR A 145 -0.66 -7.49 -10.02
CA THR A 145 0.25 -8.62 -10.28
C THR A 145 0.91 -8.61 -11.66
N ASP A 146 0.37 -7.84 -12.61
CA ASP A 146 0.94 -7.61 -13.95
C ASP A 146 2.03 -6.53 -13.99
#